data_AF-A0A1M6X1E0-F1
#
_entry.id   AF-A0A1M6X1E0-F1
#
_cell.length_a   1.000
_cell.length_b   1.000
_cell.length_c   1.000
_cell.angle_alpha   90.00
_cell.angle_beta   90.00
_cell.angle_gamma   90.00
#
_symmetry.space_group_name_H-M   'P 1'
#
loop_
_entity.id
_entity.type
_entity.pdbx_description
1 polymer ?
#
loop_
_entity_poly.entity_id
_entity_poly.type
_entity_poly.pdbx_seq_one_letter_code
_entity_poly.pdbx_strand_id
1 'polypeptide(L)'
;MKKLSTLFLSLTLTTISYAQQNLVENPGFETGEFSPWKKGPTARYTEPNISSTNSYNGSYHATYIDSPLNGFYQDVEISANTTYTLSFWYKAYGSGLGARLWSNFISVTNTTINLTTSNRDNPLRNNNRYLPKTEEWRQHTVVFTSPINIIKLRLAIRSYVNSTVSFDDFSLIEGTLSTVDHNDFQKKVKMNTIISDKLVLTLPSKSTVNIYTLNGELISSDRINNGEFINTQSLSKGVYIATVDNGLSKVTQRVIKK
;
A
#
# COMPACT_ATOMS: atom_id res chain seq x y z
N MET A 1 -50.48 -23.56 20.65
CA MET A 1 -49.10 -23.06 20.81
C MET A 1 -48.20 -23.76 19.82
N LYS A 2 -47.88 -23.13 18.67
CA LYS A 2 -46.87 -23.64 17.72
C LYS A 2 -45.65 -22.74 17.84
N LYS A 3 -44.53 -23.30 18.30
CA LYS A 3 -43.25 -22.59 18.43
C LYS A 3 -42.63 -22.49 17.03
N LEU A 4 -42.49 -21.28 16.49
CA LEU A 4 -41.61 -21.04 15.35
C LEU A 4 -40.23 -20.67 15.90
N SER A 5 -39.28 -21.57 15.74
CA SER A 5 -37.86 -21.29 15.99
C SER A 5 -37.30 -20.61 14.74
N THR A 6 -37.11 -19.30 14.78
CA THR A 6 -36.46 -18.55 13.69
C THR A 6 -34.93 -18.71 13.82
N LEU A 7 -34.34 -19.39 12.83
CA LEU A 7 -32.90 -19.57 12.69
C LEU A 7 -32.27 -18.27 12.16
N PHE A 8 -31.43 -17.61 12.95
CA PHE A 8 -30.63 -16.47 12.48
C PHE A 8 -29.46 -16.98 11.63
N LEU A 9 -29.56 -16.83 10.32
CA LEU A 9 -28.45 -17.04 9.40
C LEU A 9 -27.57 -15.79 9.41
N SER A 10 -26.44 -15.81 10.15
CA SER A 10 -25.47 -14.73 10.09
C SER A 10 -24.69 -14.80 8.77
N LEU A 11 -25.09 -13.98 7.80
CA LEU A 11 -24.33 -13.78 6.57
C LEU A 11 -23.12 -12.89 6.89
N THR A 12 -21.97 -13.48 7.18
CA THR A 12 -20.70 -12.76 7.30
C THR A 12 -20.31 -12.22 5.92
N LEU A 13 -20.60 -10.94 5.68
CA LEU A 13 -20.12 -10.21 4.52
C LEU A 13 -18.62 -9.92 4.74
N THR A 14 -17.75 -10.77 4.22
CA THR A 14 -16.32 -10.44 4.07
C THR A 14 -16.19 -9.29 3.09
N THR A 15 -15.98 -8.08 3.59
CA THR A 15 -15.54 -6.96 2.78
C THR A 15 -14.13 -7.28 2.30
N ILE A 16 -13.97 -7.59 1.01
CA ILE A 16 -12.67 -7.57 0.35
C ILE A 16 -12.29 -6.10 0.23
N SER A 17 -11.65 -5.57 1.27
CA SER A 17 -10.78 -4.42 1.09
C SER A 17 -9.65 -4.92 0.21
N TYR A 18 -9.51 -4.42 -1.01
CA TYR A 18 -8.26 -4.57 -1.75
C TYR A 18 -7.19 -3.79 -0.98
N ALA A 19 -6.62 -4.41 0.05
CA ALA A 19 -5.27 -4.07 0.43
C ALA A 19 -4.46 -4.22 -0.86
N GLN A 20 -3.86 -3.13 -1.33
CA GLN A 20 -2.97 -3.15 -2.49
C GLN A 20 -1.95 -4.25 -2.21
N GLN A 21 -2.02 -5.35 -2.96
CA GLN A 21 -1.18 -6.51 -2.72
C GLN A 21 0.26 -6.10 -3.04
N ASN A 22 1.17 -6.33 -2.09
CA ASN A 22 2.59 -6.22 -2.40
C ASN A 22 2.95 -7.30 -3.43
N LEU A 23 3.45 -6.87 -4.57
CA LEU A 23 3.83 -7.75 -5.68
C LEU A 23 5.20 -8.40 -5.48
N VAL A 24 5.97 -7.94 -4.49
CA VAL A 24 7.30 -8.50 -4.18
C VAL A 24 7.16 -9.75 -3.32
N GLU A 25 7.77 -10.85 -3.73
CA GLU A 25 7.85 -12.07 -2.95
C GLU A 25 9.01 -12.00 -1.94
N ASN A 26 8.80 -12.58 -0.76
CA ASN A 26 9.73 -12.52 0.39
C ASN A 26 10.33 -11.11 0.61
N PRO A 27 9.48 -10.07 0.79
CA PRO A 27 9.91 -8.67 0.76
C PRO A 27 10.81 -8.25 1.93
N GLY A 28 10.63 -8.89 3.09
CA GLY A 28 11.43 -8.67 4.31
C GLY A 28 12.36 -9.83 4.66
N PHE A 29 12.55 -10.81 3.75
CA PHE A 29 13.44 -11.96 3.99
C PHE A 29 13.02 -12.86 5.17
N GLU A 30 11.75 -12.80 5.60
CA GLU A 30 11.23 -13.47 6.79
C GLU A 30 11.21 -15.00 6.72
N THR A 31 11.52 -15.58 5.56
CA THR A 31 11.79 -17.02 5.44
C THR A 31 13.14 -17.43 6.02
N GLY A 32 14.01 -16.47 6.34
CA GLY A 32 15.43 -16.69 6.69
C GLY A 32 16.32 -17.02 5.50
N GLU A 33 15.75 -17.11 4.30
CA GLU A 33 16.43 -17.50 3.06
C GLU A 33 16.44 -16.36 2.04
N PHE A 34 17.46 -16.30 1.19
CA PHE A 34 17.58 -15.27 0.15
C PHE A 34 16.58 -15.47 -1.00
N SER A 35 16.17 -16.70 -1.28
CA SER A 35 15.17 -17.02 -2.31
C SER A 35 13.83 -16.30 -2.04
N PRO A 36 13.10 -15.81 -3.07
CA PRO A 36 13.30 -15.98 -4.51
C PRO A 36 14.14 -14.89 -5.17
N TRP A 37 14.82 -14.05 -4.39
CA TRP A 37 15.75 -13.06 -4.92
C TRP A 37 16.94 -13.75 -5.60
N LYS A 38 17.53 -13.03 -6.56
CA LYS A 38 18.67 -13.51 -7.34
C LYS A 38 19.81 -12.51 -7.21
N LYS A 39 21.04 -13.00 -7.00
CA LYS A 39 22.24 -12.16 -7.12
C LYS A 39 22.36 -11.61 -8.54
N GLY A 40 23.13 -10.54 -8.71
CA GLY A 40 23.33 -9.91 -10.02
C GLY A 40 23.79 -10.91 -11.12
N PRO A 41 23.55 -10.58 -12.40
CA PRO A 41 23.51 -11.56 -13.50
C PRO A 41 24.87 -12.12 -13.95
N THR A 42 25.97 -11.69 -13.34
CA THR A 42 27.33 -12.13 -13.71
C THR A 42 27.99 -12.83 -12.54
N ALA A 43 28.92 -13.75 -12.79
CA ALA A 43 29.59 -14.54 -11.75
C ALA A 43 30.25 -13.72 -10.64
N ARG A 44 30.64 -12.46 -10.91
CA ARG A 44 31.24 -11.55 -9.91
C ARG A 44 30.30 -11.16 -8.76
N TYR A 45 28.98 -11.29 -8.94
CA TYR A 45 28.02 -10.96 -7.89
C TYR A 45 27.87 -12.14 -6.92
N THR A 46 27.77 -11.80 -5.64
CA THR A 46 27.56 -12.71 -4.51
C THR A 46 26.18 -12.45 -3.89
N GLU A 47 25.62 -13.44 -3.23
CA GLU A 47 24.37 -13.29 -2.46
C GLU A 47 24.64 -12.42 -1.22
N PRO A 48 23.66 -11.61 -0.78
CA PRO A 48 23.77 -10.93 0.51
C PRO A 48 23.69 -11.97 1.64
N ASN A 49 24.18 -11.59 2.81
CA ASN A 49 23.87 -12.33 4.03
C ASN A 49 22.43 -12.01 4.44
N ILE A 50 21.67 -13.04 4.84
CA ILE A 50 20.39 -12.83 5.51
C ILE A 50 20.66 -12.80 7.01
N SER A 51 20.52 -11.62 7.61
CA SER A 51 20.91 -11.35 9.00
C SER A 51 19.68 -11.14 9.88
N SER A 52 19.75 -11.66 11.11
CA SER A 52 18.69 -11.52 12.11
C SER A 52 18.96 -10.46 13.19
N THR A 53 20.02 -9.67 13.01
CA THR A 53 20.39 -8.62 13.99
C THR A 53 20.01 -7.25 13.46
N ASN A 54 19.21 -6.49 14.22
CA ASN A 54 18.87 -5.09 13.88
C ASN A 54 18.12 -4.96 12.53
N SER A 55 17.20 -5.90 12.25
CA SER A 55 16.18 -5.80 11.17
C SER A 55 15.33 -4.54 11.34
N TYR A 56 14.72 -4.05 10.26
CA TYR A 56 13.81 -2.90 10.35
C TYR A 56 12.49 -3.36 10.97
N ASN A 57 11.97 -4.45 10.43
CA ASN A 57 10.73 -5.08 10.82
C ASN A 57 10.93 -6.60 10.72
N GLY A 58 10.12 -7.37 11.44
CA GLY A 58 10.31 -8.81 11.47
C GLY A 58 11.68 -9.24 12.00
N SER A 59 12.11 -10.43 11.60
CA SER A 59 13.29 -11.10 12.14
C SER A 59 14.51 -11.04 11.26
N TYR A 60 14.37 -10.77 9.96
CA TYR A 60 15.47 -10.91 9.00
C TYR A 60 15.60 -9.68 8.10
N HIS A 61 16.77 -9.52 7.47
CA HIS A 61 17.00 -8.53 6.41
C HIS A 61 18.20 -8.97 5.56
N ALA A 62 18.33 -8.41 4.34
CA ALA A 62 19.49 -8.67 3.49
C ALA A 62 20.59 -7.64 3.74
N THR A 63 21.84 -8.09 3.88
CA THR A 63 22.99 -7.21 4.15
C THR A 63 24.24 -7.60 3.39
N TYR A 64 24.98 -6.58 2.95
CA TYR A 64 26.34 -6.69 2.42
C TYR A 64 27.25 -5.88 3.34
N ILE A 65 28.29 -6.52 3.89
CA ILE A 65 29.29 -5.89 4.75
C ILE A 65 30.57 -5.70 3.95
N ASP A 66 31.11 -4.47 3.98
CA ASP A 66 32.36 -4.09 3.29
C ASP A 66 32.47 -4.63 1.85
N SER A 67 31.34 -4.60 1.14
CA SER A 67 31.18 -5.39 -0.08
C SER A 67 31.80 -4.69 -1.28
N PRO A 68 32.44 -5.40 -2.23
CA PRO A 68 32.74 -4.86 -3.56
C PRO A 68 31.43 -4.54 -4.31
N LEU A 69 31.51 -4.11 -5.58
CA LEU A 69 30.30 -3.89 -6.38
C LEU A 69 29.45 -5.17 -6.46
N ASN A 70 28.34 -5.16 -5.74
CA ASN A 70 27.40 -6.26 -5.62
C ASN A 70 25.97 -5.76 -5.84
N GLY A 71 25.00 -6.66 -5.68
CA GLY A 71 23.60 -6.36 -5.87
C GLY A 71 22.79 -7.60 -6.15
N PHE A 72 21.50 -7.49 -5.92
CA PHE A 72 20.51 -8.52 -6.16
C PHE A 72 19.26 -7.92 -6.80
N TYR A 73 18.40 -8.79 -7.30
CA TYR A 73 17.16 -8.41 -7.95
C TYR A 73 16.08 -9.48 -7.82
N GLN A 74 14.84 -9.06 -8.06
CA GLN A 74 13.70 -9.93 -8.34
C GLN A 74 13.03 -9.45 -9.63
N ASP A 75 12.60 -10.38 -10.47
CA ASP A 75 11.82 -10.06 -11.67
C ASP A 75 10.33 -10.19 -11.30
N VAL A 76 9.70 -9.06 -11.01
CA VAL A 76 8.32 -8.97 -10.51
C VAL A 76 7.37 -8.73 -11.68
N GLU A 77 6.30 -9.52 -11.78
CA GLU A 77 5.28 -9.37 -12.83
C GLU A 77 4.47 -8.09 -12.61
N ILE A 78 4.35 -7.28 -13.66
CA ILE A 78 3.59 -6.03 -13.65
C ILE A 78 2.92 -5.78 -14.99
N SER A 79 1.82 -5.03 -14.97
CA SER A 79 1.16 -4.53 -16.17
C SER A 79 1.88 -3.33 -16.80
N ALA A 80 1.85 -3.26 -18.12
CA ALA A 80 2.34 -2.14 -18.92
C ALA A 80 1.40 -0.93 -18.82
N ASN A 81 1.95 0.29 -18.98
CA ASN A 81 1.19 1.54 -18.87
C ASN A 81 0.42 1.70 -17.55
N THR A 82 0.98 1.19 -16.45
CA THR A 82 0.37 1.18 -15.13
C THR A 82 1.26 1.93 -14.15
N THR A 83 0.66 2.74 -13.27
CA THR A 83 1.40 3.46 -12.23
C THR A 83 1.65 2.54 -11.05
N TYR A 84 2.86 2.59 -10.47
CA TYR A 84 3.26 1.84 -9.30
C TYR A 84 3.96 2.73 -8.28
N THR A 85 3.87 2.35 -7.01
CA THR A 85 4.72 2.85 -5.95
C THR A 85 5.65 1.74 -5.50
N LEU A 86 6.95 1.99 -5.66
CA LEU A 86 8.02 1.17 -5.13
C LEU A 86 8.55 1.81 -3.84
N SER A 87 8.71 1.04 -2.78
CA SER A 87 9.45 1.45 -1.60
C SER A 87 10.28 0.31 -1.02
N PHE A 88 11.27 0.66 -0.20
CA PHE A 88 12.04 -0.28 0.61
C PHE A 88 12.75 0.46 1.73
N TRP A 89 13.08 -0.25 2.79
CA TRP A 89 13.91 0.26 3.89
C TRP A 89 15.36 -0.08 3.65
N TYR A 90 16.25 0.85 3.99
CA TYR A 90 17.68 0.64 3.85
C TYR A 90 18.52 1.30 4.95
N LYS A 91 19.71 0.74 5.15
CA LYS A 91 20.87 1.38 5.78
C LYS A 91 22.00 1.40 4.76
N ALA A 92 22.82 2.45 4.77
CA ALA A 92 23.99 2.53 3.91
C ALA A 92 25.06 3.41 4.55
N TYR A 93 26.17 2.82 4.99
CA TYR A 93 27.23 3.55 5.67
C TYR A 93 28.61 2.98 5.32
N GLY A 94 29.67 3.57 5.91
CA GLY A 94 31.07 3.29 5.56
C GLY A 94 31.69 4.36 4.66
N SER A 95 32.96 4.17 4.30
CA SER A 95 33.76 5.13 3.52
C SER A 95 33.43 5.13 2.02
N GLY A 96 32.81 4.06 1.52
CA GLY A 96 32.43 3.84 0.13
C GLY A 96 31.28 4.70 -0.40
N LEU A 97 30.67 4.28 -1.52
CA LEU A 97 29.59 5.04 -2.16
C LEU A 97 28.17 4.60 -1.72
N GLY A 98 28.06 3.60 -0.85
CA GLY A 98 26.79 3.11 -0.32
C GLY A 98 26.04 2.24 -1.32
N ALA A 99 24.77 2.58 -1.57
CA ALA A 99 23.85 1.78 -2.38
C ALA A 99 23.13 2.61 -3.46
N ARG A 100 22.51 1.92 -4.42
CA ARG A 100 21.62 2.51 -5.43
C ARG A 100 20.43 1.62 -5.73
N LEU A 101 19.28 2.23 -6.01
CA LEU A 101 18.24 1.62 -6.83
C LEU A 101 18.75 1.54 -8.28
N TRP A 102 18.61 0.38 -8.92
CA TRP A 102 19.15 0.11 -10.25
C TRP A 102 18.21 -0.79 -11.09
N SER A 103 16.92 -0.50 -11.00
CA SER A 103 15.85 -1.27 -11.64
C SER A 103 15.68 -0.95 -13.12
N ASN A 104 15.05 -1.89 -13.85
CA ASN A 104 14.65 -1.75 -15.25
C ASN A 104 13.45 -2.66 -15.54
N PHE A 105 12.96 -2.64 -16.78
CA PHE A 105 11.85 -3.48 -17.22
C PHE A 105 12.34 -4.59 -18.14
N ILE A 106 11.60 -5.68 -18.16
CA ILE A 106 11.73 -6.76 -19.15
C ILE A 106 10.53 -6.66 -20.09
N SER A 107 10.82 -6.54 -21.39
CA SER A 107 9.82 -6.43 -22.43
C SER A 107 9.14 -7.78 -22.72
N VAL A 108 8.03 -7.73 -23.46
CA VAL A 108 7.37 -8.93 -24.02
C VAL A 108 8.31 -9.77 -24.90
N THR A 109 9.40 -9.19 -25.42
CA THR A 109 10.42 -9.89 -26.21
C THR A 109 11.68 -10.24 -25.40
N ASN A 110 11.60 -10.22 -24.06
CA ASN A 110 12.70 -10.51 -23.14
C ASN A 110 13.92 -9.57 -23.27
N THR A 111 13.71 -8.34 -23.75
CA THR A 111 14.75 -7.30 -23.78
C THR A 111 14.64 -6.34 -22.60
N THR A 112 15.77 -5.78 -22.18
CA THR A 112 15.79 -4.78 -21.10
C THR A 112 15.37 -3.41 -21.62
N ILE A 113 14.42 -2.78 -20.92
CA ILE A 113 13.94 -1.42 -21.20
C ILE A 113 14.16 -0.54 -19.96
N ASN A 114 14.69 0.67 -20.14
CA ASN A 114 14.78 1.67 -19.07
C ASN A 114 13.54 2.57 -19.08
N LEU A 115 13.17 3.09 -17.89
CA LEU A 115 12.08 4.05 -17.76
C LEU A 115 12.30 5.32 -18.59
N THR A 116 13.54 5.82 -18.61
CA THR A 116 13.95 6.97 -19.41
C THR A 116 15.25 6.66 -20.14
N THR A 117 15.60 7.47 -21.15
CA THR A 117 16.80 7.30 -21.98
C THR A 117 18.09 7.67 -21.24
N SER A 118 18.01 8.53 -20.23
CA SER A 118 19.14 9.04 -19.45
C SER A 118 19.04 8.57 -18.00
N ASN A 119 20.13 7.99 -17.48
CA ASN A 119 20.18 7.58 -16.07
C ASN A 119 19.99 8.75 -15.10
N ARG A 120 20.32 9.99 -15.50
CA ARG A 120 20.19 11.19 -14.66
C ARG A 120 18.73 11.55 -14.39
N ASP A 121 17.84 11.12 -15.28
CA ASP A 121 16.41 11.45 -15.23
C ASP A 121 15.57 10.20 -14.89
N ASN A 122 16.22 9.10 -14.55
CA ASN A 122 15.57 7.83 -14.28
C ASN A 122 15.43 7.60 -12.75
N PRO A 123 14.23 7.77 -12.17
CA PRO A 123 14.03 7.57 -10.73
C PRO A 123 14.23 6.11 -10.30
N LEU A 124 14.00 5.14 -11.20
CA LEU A 124 14.33 3.72 -10.98
C LEU A 124 15.84 3.43 -11.06
N ARG A 125 16.66 4.43 -11.37
CA ARG A 125 18.13 4.43 -11.23
C ARG A 125 18.61 5.44 -10.19
N ASN A 126 17.70 5.88 -9.31
CA ASN A 126 17.89 6.94 -8.33
C ASN A 126 18.48 8.23 -8.95
N ASN A 127 18.05 8.57 -10.18
CA ASN A 127 18.56 9.72 -10.94
C ASN A 127 20.09 9.74 -11.07
N ASN A 128 20.69 8.56 -11.18
CA ASN A 128 22.13 8.30 -11.19
C ASN A 128 22.89 8.74 -9.91
N ARG A 129 22.17 8.98 -8.82
CA ARG A 129 22.72 9.30 -7.50
C ARG A 129 22.82 8.04 -6.63
N TYR A 130 23.63 8.14 -5.59
CA TYR A 130 23.65 7.16 -4.50
C TYR A 130 22.50 7.42 -3.52
N LEU A 131 22.06 6.38 -2.82
CA LEU A 131 21.19 6.56 -1.67
C LEU A 131 21.96 7.36 -0.59
N PRO A 132 21.31 8.31 0.09
CA PRO A 132 21.92 9.02 1.21
C PRO A 132 22.51 8.05 2.24
N LYS A 133 23.72 8.32 2.74
CA LYS A 133 24.31 7.48 3.77
C LYS A 133 23.57 7.66 5.10
N THR A 134 23.34 6.56 5.80
CA THR A 134 22.67 6.49 7.11
C THR A 134 22.99 5.17 7.80
N GLU A 135 23.19 5.22 9.12
CA GLU A 135 23.28 4.05 9.99
C GLU A 135 21.90 3.64 10.54
N GLU A 136 20.95 4.57 10.53
CA GLU A 136 19.54 4.33 10.88
C GLU A 136 18.74 3.88 9.66
N TRP A 137 17.73 3.03 9.89
CA TRP A 137 16.81 2.60 8.84
C TRP A 137 16.06 3.79 8.25
N ARG A 138 16.11 3.92 6.93
CA ARG A 138 15.41 4.95 6.18
C ARG A 138 14.64 4.34 5.03
N GLN A 139 13.44 4.83 4.79
CA GLN A 139 12.67 4.44 3.61
C GLN A 139 13.10 5.21 2.37
N HIS A 140 13.19 4.51 1.24
CA HIS A 140 13.27 5.11 -0.09
C HIS A 140 11.99 4.78 -0.86
N THR A 141 11.40 5.77 -1.52
CA THR A 141 10.12 5.61 -2.25
C THR A 141 10.21 6.26 -3.62
N VAL A 142 9.70 5.56 -4.63
CA VAL A 142 9.61 6.01 -6.02
C VAL A 142 8.22 5.70 -6.56
N VAL A 143 7.56 6.70 -7.13
CA VAL A 143 6.37 6.51 -7.96
C VAL A 143 6.78 6.57 -9.42
N PHE A 144 6.31 5.62 -10.23
CA PHE A 144 6.59 5.59 -11.67
C PHE A 144 5.42 4.99 -12.44
N THR A 145 5.33 5.31 -13.73
CA THR A 145 4.42 4.63 -14.67
C THR A 145 5.23 3.70 -15.56
N SER A 146 4.85 2.42 -15.62
CA SER A 146 5.56 1.45 -16.45
C SER A 146 5.42 1.79 -17.94
N PRO A 147 6.46 1.54 -18.77
CA PRO A 147 6.36 1.71 -20.21
C PRO A 147 5.32 0.76 -20.84
N ILE A 148 4.99 1.00 -22.11
CA ILE A 148 4.28 0.01 -22.93
C ILE A 148 5.16 -1.21 -23.22
N ASN A 149 4.57 -2.33 -23.64
CA ASN A 149 5.26 -3.54 -24.11
C ASN A 149 6.22 -4.20 -23.09
N ILE A 150 5.96 -4.01 -21.80
CA ILE A 150 6.68 -4.67 -20.70
C ILE A 150 5.81 -5.76 -20.05
N ILE A 151 6.47 -6.72 -19.41
CA ILE A 151 5.81 -7.79 -18.63
C ILE A 151 6.32 -7.88 -17.19
N LYS A 152 7.54 -7.37 -16.92
CA LYS A 152 8.16 -7.44 -15.59
C LYS A 152 8.93 -6.18 -15.25
N LEU A 153 8.97 -5.85 -13.97
CA LEU A 153 9.96 -4.98 -13.37
C LEU A 153 11.08 -5.86 -12.82
N ARG A 154 12.30 -5.68 -13.32
CA ARG A 154 13.50 -6.13 -12.61
C ARG A 154 13.77 -5.14 -11.49
N LEU A 155 13.24 -5.43 -10.31
CA LEU A 155 13.51 -4.69 -9.08
C LEU A 155 14.92 -5.04 -8.62
N ALA A 156 15.86 -4.11 -8.77
CA ALA A 156 17.28 -4.37 -8.50
C ALA A 156 17.90 -3.27 -7.65
N ILE A 157 18.74 -3.68 -6.71
CA ILE A 157 19.60 -2.79 -5.94
C ILE A 157 21.08 -3.05 -6.24
N ARG A 158 21.93 -2.10 -5.89
CA ARG A 158 23.38 -2.24 -5.92
C ARG A 158 23.99 -1.82 -4.60
N SER A 159 25.04 -2.53 -4.20
CA SER A 159 25.97 -2.17 -3.13
C SER A 159 27.34 -1.87 -3.74
N TYR A 160 28.08 -0.94 -3.14
CA TYR A 160 29.37 -0.48 -3.66
C TYR A 160 30.50 -0.73 -2.66
N VAL A 161 31.71 -0.83 -3.21
CA VAL A 161 32.98 -1.02 -2.49
C VAL A 161 33.07 -0.16 -1.23
N ASN A 162 33.62 -0.72 -0.15
CA ASN A 162 33.84 -0.08 1.15
C ASN A 162 32.56 0.42 1.84
N SER A 163 31.43 -0.22 1.58
CA SER A 163 30.14 0.13 2.18
C SER A 163 29.51 -1.06 2.89
N THR A 164 28.90 -0.80 4.04
CA THR A 164 27.93 -1.72 4.63
C THR A 164 26.54 -1.22 4.28
N VAL A 165 25.76 -2.07 3.61
CA VAL A 165 24.41 -1.73 3.17
C VAL A 165 23.45 -2.84 3.51
N SER A 166 22.29 -2.46 4.02
CA SER A 166 21.24 -3.37 4.45
C SER A 166 19.93 -2.94 3.79
N PHE A 167 19.11 -3.91 3.42
CA PHE A 167 17.81 -3.69 2.77
C PHE A 167 16.76 -4.58 3.41
N ASP A 168 15.56 -4.03 3.55
CA ASP A 168 14.44 -4.71 4.21
C ASP A 168 13.10 -4.18 3.66
N ASP A 169 12.03 -4.94 3.88
CA ASP A 169 10.63 -4.58 3.61
C ASP A 169 10.41 -3.90 2.24
N PHE A 170 10.79 -4.59 1.16
CA PHE A 170 10.50 -4.14 -0.20
C PHE A 170 8.98 -4.15 -0.47
N SER A 171 8.47 -3.09 -1.10
CA SER A 171 7.06 -2.99 -1.46
C SER A 171 6.92 -2.47 -2.88
N LEU A 172 6.19 -3.20 -3.73
CA LEU A 172 5.75 -2.74 -5.04
C LEU A 172 4.24 -2.92 -5.13
N ILE A 173 3.51 -1.82 -5.26
CA ILE A 173 2.06 -1.82 -5.32
C ILE A 173 1.58 -1.03 -6.54
N GLU A 174 0.52 -1.51 -7.18
CA GLU A 174 -0.12 -0.83 -8.32
C GLU A 174 -0.89 0.39 -7.87
N GLY A 175 -0.46 1.59 -8.25
CA GLY A 175 -1.06 2.88 -7.96
C GLY A 175 -0.10 3.80 -7.21
N THR A 176 -0.57 4.98 -6.83
CA THR A 176 0.09 5.76 -5.79
C THR A 176 -0.23 5.16 -4.43
N LEU A 177 0.73 5.17 -3.50
CA LEU A 177 0.42 5.03 -2.07
C LEU A 177 -0.62 6.11 -1.77
N SER A 178 -1.89 5.70 -1.70
CA SER A 178 -2.94 6.60 -1.27
C SER A 178 -2.64 6.88 0.20
N THR A 179 -2.23 8.10 0.52
CA THR A 179 -2.49 8.57 1.87
C THR A 179 -3.99 8.50 2.00
N VAL A 180 -4.50 7.56 2.78
CA VAL A 180 -5.81 7.78 3.39
C VAL A 180 -5.57 9.00 4.28
N ASP A 181 -5.75 10.19 3.71
CA ASP A 181 -5.84 11.38 4.53
C ASP A 181 -7.12 11.15 5.32
N HIS A 182 -6.96 10.73 6.57
CA HIS A 182 -8.07 10.50 7.50
C HIS A 182 -8.97 11.75 7.59
N ASN A 183 -8.47 12.93 7.20
CA ASN A 183 -9.23 14.16 7.10
C ASN A 183 -9.93 14.37 5.74
N ASP A 184 -9.46 13.80 4.64
CA ASP A 184 -10.09 13.98 3.32
C ASP A 184 -11.44 13.27 3.25
N PHE A 185 -11.55 12.06 3.81
CA PHE A 185 -12.84 11.39 3.96
C PHE A 185 -13.82 12.25 4.77
N GLN A 186 -13.38 12.76 5.92
CA GLN A 186 -14.21 13.58 6.79
C GLN A 186 -14.64 14.90 6.13
N LYS A 187 -13.75 15.55 5.37
CA LYS A 187 -14.04 16.78 4.63
C LYS A 187 -15.01 16.57 3.46
N LYS A 188 -14.95 15.41 2.82
CA LYS A 188 -15.77 15.08 1.62
C LYS A 188 -17.13 14.52 1.96
N VAL A 189 -17.27 13.85 3.11
CA VAL A 189 -18.60 13.41 3.58
C VAL A 189 -19.44 14.64 3.92
N LYS A 190 -20.59 14.77 3.25
CA LYS A 190 -21.60 15.79 3.55
C LYS A 190 -22.93 15.10 3.73
N MET A 191 -23.70 15.48 4.75
CA MET A 191 -25.07 14.98 4.94
C MET A 191 -25.97 16.08 5.51
N ASN A 192 -27.26 16.04 5.19
CA ASN A 192 -28.20 17.04 5.68
C ASN A 192 -28.54 16.84 7.16
N THR A 193 -28.52 17.93 7.93
CA THR A 193 -28.84 17.93 9.36
C THR A 193 -30.33 17.79 9.63
N ILE A 194 -31.18 18.34 8.77
CA ILE A 194 -32.64 18.27 8.91
C ILE A 194 -33.16 17.31 7.85
N ILE A 195 -33.80 16.24 8.30
CA ILE A 195 -34.34 15.17 7.46
C ILE A 195 -35.86 15.13 7.59
N SER A 196 -36.53 14.93 6.46
CA SER A 196 -37.93 14.47 6.42
C SER A 196 -37.88 13.00 6.03
N ASP A 197 -38.12 12.65 4.77
CA ASP A 197 -38.22 11.26 4.34
C ASP A 197 -36.88 10.61 3.97
N LYS A 198 -35.85 11.42 3.78
CA LYS A 198 -34.54 10.97 3.28
C LYS A 198 -33.40 11.65 4.02
N LEU A 199 -32.40 10.85 4.37
CA LEU A 199 -31.05 11.32 4.66
C LEU A 199 -30.25 11.24 3.37
N VAL A 200 -29.79 12.39 2.88
CA VAL A 200 -29.04 12.53 1.62
C VAL A 200 -27.58 12.75 1.97
N LEU A 201 -26.68 12.03 1.28
CA LEU A 201 -25.25 12.04 1.56
C LEU A 201 -24.43 12.25 0.29
N THR A 202 -23.32 12.96 0.41
CA THR A 202 -22.20 12.91 -0.54
C THR A 202 -21.10 12.07 0.07
N LEU A 203 -20.65 11.05 -0.67
CA LEU A 203 -19.68 10.09 -0.20
C LEU A 203 -18.48 10.01 -1.17
N PRO A 204 -17.24 10.06 -0.68
CA PRO A 204 -16.05 9.87 -1.53
C PRO A 204 -15.86 8.41 -1.95
N SER A 205 -16.45 7.47 -1.21
CA SER A 205 -16.38 6.02 -1.47
C SER A 205 -17.64 5.34 -0.91
N LYS A 206 -17.94 4.12 -1.37
CA LYS A 206 -19.04 3.31 -0.82
C LYS A 206 -18.85 3.15 0.70
N SER A 207 -19.87 3.49 1.47
CA SER A 207 -19.77 3.61 2.93
C SER A 207 -20.99 3.00 3.62
N THR A 208 -20.82 2.60 4.87
CA THR A 208 -21.89 2.17 5.76
C THR A 208 -22.43 3.39 6.51
N VAL A 209 -23.73 3.62 6.43
CA VAL A 209 -24.44 4.67 7.14
C VAL A 209 -25.29 4.03 8.22
N ASN A 210 -25.01 4.38 9.47
CA ASN A 210 -25.80 3.94 10.61
C ASN A 210 -26.58 5.12 11.19
N ILE A 211 -27.82 4.88 11.60
CA ILE A 211 -28.64 5.84 12.33
C ILE A 211 -28.91 5.29 13.72
N TYR A 212 -28.56 6.05 14.74
CA TYR A 212 -28.77 5.71 16.14
C TYR A 212 -29.74 6.69 16.81
N THR A 213 -30.47 6.22 17.81
CA THR A 213 -31.13 7.12 18.77
C THR A 213 -30.08 7.86 19.61
N LEU A 214 -30.47 8.93 20.30
CA LEU A 214 -29.56 9.63 21.23
C LEU A 214 -29.02 8.75 22.35
N ASN A 215 -29.73 7.66 22.68
CA ASN A 215 -29.32 6.71 23.71
C ASN A 215 -28.36 5.63 23.16
N GLY A 216 -28.02 5.68 21.86
CA GLY A 216 -27.07 4.75 21.22
C GLY A 216 -27.70 3.48 20.63
N GLU A 217 -29.02 3.37 20.58
CA GLU A 217 -29.69 2.23 19.93
C GLU A 217 -29.62 2.36 18.41
N LEU A 218 -29.18 1.31 17.71
CA LEU A 218 -29.10 1.26 16.24
C LEU A 218 -30.48 1.06 15.63
N ILE A 219 -30.90 1.99 14.76
CA ILE A 219 -32.21 1.98 14.09
C ILE A 219 -32.11 1.56 12.62
N SER A 220 -31.06 1.98 11.91
CA SER A 220 -30.80 1.60 10.52
C SER A 220 -29.30 1.48 10.27
N SER A 221 -28.92 0.58 9.39
CA SER A 221 -27.54 0.33 8.95
C SER A 221 -27.56 -0.07 7.48
N ASP A 222 -27.16 0.85 6.62
CA ASP A 222 -27.28 0.69 5.17
C ASP A 222 -25.92 0.97 4.51
N ARG A 223 -25.50 0.12 3.58
CA ARG A 223 -24.26 0.30 2.83
C ARG A 223 -24.56 0.87 1.45
N ILE A 224 -24.23 2.14 1.25
CA ILE A 224 -24.68 2.90 0.08
C ILE A 224 -23.52 3.49 -0.73
N ASN A 225 -23.77 3.72 -2.02
CA ASN A 225 -22.89 4.42 -2.94
C ASN A 225 -23.09 5.94 -2.89
N ASN A 226 -22.18 6.70 -3.48
CA ASN A 226 -22.35 8.15 -3.63
C ASN A 226 -23.60 8.48 -4.46
N GLY A 227 -24.41 9.44 -4.00
CA GLY A 227 -25.66 9.86 -4.64
C GLY A 227 -26.89 9.04 -4.24
N GLU A 228 -26.72 7.93 -3.52
CA GLU A 228 -27.84 7.22 -2.88
C GLU A 228 -28.26 7.91 -1.57
N PHE A 229 -29.43 7.54 -1.04
CA PHE A 229 -30.01 8.10 0.18
C PHE A 229 -30.54 7.02 1.11
N ILE A 230 -30.63 7.31 2.41
CA ILE A 230 -31.30 6.44 3.37
C ILE A 230 -32.75 6.88 3.51
N ASN A 231 -33.69 5.93 3.34
CA ASN A 231 -35.09 6.19 3.61
C ASN A 231 -35.31 6.30 5.13
N THR A 232 -35.88 7.41 5.57
CA THR A 232 -36.12 7.75 6.98
C THR A 232 -37.59 8.01 7.27
N GLN A 233 -38.50 7.61 6.38
CA GLN A 233 -39.95 7.77 6.55
C GLN A 233 -40.48 7.09 7.80
N SER A 234 -39.95 5.92 8.15
CA SER A 234 -40.34 5.14 9.33
C SER A 234 -39.82 5.71 10.65
N LEU A 235 -38.91 6.69 10.61
CA LEU A 235 -38.39 7.32 11.82
C LEU A 235 -39.43 8.25 12.42
N SER A 236 -39.61 8.15 13.74
CA SER A 236 -40.39 9.13 14.51
C SER A 236 -39.70 10.49 14.52
N LYS A 237 -40.47 11.56 14.74
CA LYS A 237 -39.90 12.91 14.92
C LYS A 237 -38.96 12.92 16.12
N GLY A 238 -37.80 13.55 15.97
CA GLY A 238 -36.80 13.56 17.04
C GLY A 238 -35.38 13.78 16.56
N VAL A 239 -34.43 13.59 17.48
CA VAL A 239 -33.00 13.75 17.23
C VAL A 239 -32.33 12.39 17.16
N TYR A 240 -31.47 12.22 16.17
CA TYR A 240 -30.72 10.99 15.92
C TYR A 240 -29.24 11.32 15.69
N ILE A 241 -28.40 10.29 15.77
CA ILE A 241 -26.99 10.34 15.41
C ILE A 241 -26.79 9.51 14.15
N ALA A 242 -26.36 10.14 13.07
CA ALA A 242 -25.94 9.46 11.85
C ALA A 242 -24.41 9.27 11.86
N THR A 243 -23.94 8.08 11.54
CA THR A 243 -22.50 7.81 11.34
C THR A 243 -22.26 7.28 9.95
N VAL A 244 -21.20 7.74 9.30
CA VAL A 244 -20.75 7.27 7.98
C VAL A 244 -19.36 6.68 8.13
N ASP A 245 -19.20 5.42 7.75
CA ASP A 245 -17.98 4.63 7.97
C ASP A 245 -17.57 3.91 6.67
N ASN A 246 -16.33 4.10 6.23
CA ASN A 246 -15.78 3.41 5.05
C ASN A 246 -14.88 2.21 5.39
N GLY A 247 -14.81 1.81 6.67
CA GLY A 247 -13.95 0.76 7.20
C GLY A 247 -12.57 1.27 7.69
N LEU A 248 -12.22 2.51 7.38
CA LEU A 248 -10.94 3.13 7.76
C LEU A 248 -11.12 4.45 8.52
N SER A 249 -12.25 5.13 8.33
CA SER A 249 -12.55 6.43 8.91
C SER A 249 -14.05 6.57 9.11
N LYS A 250 -14.41 7.28 10.18
CA LYS A 250 -15.80 7.45 10.61
C LYS A 250 -16.13 8.92 10.79
N VAL A 251 -17.23 9.37 10.19
CA VAL A 251 -17.84 10.68 10.41
C VAL A 251 -19.10 10.50 11.22
N THR A 252 -19.33 11.39 12.18
CA THR A 252 -20.53 11.38 13.02
C THR A 252 -21.20 12.73 12.96
N GLN A 253 -22.51 12.75 12.75
CA GLN A 253 -23.30 13.98 12.69
C GLN A 253 -24.65 13.79 13.38
N ARG A 254 -25.07 14.80 14.14
CA ARG A 254 -26.42 14.86 14.66
C ARG A 254 -27.40 15.22 13.55
N VAL A 255 -28.50 14.49 13.44
CA VAL A 255 -29.59 14.75 12.49
C VAL A 255 -30.93 14.89 13.22
N ILE A 256 -31.83 15.69 12.64
CA ILE A 256 -33.13 16.05 13.23
C ILE A 256 -34.23 15.67 12.25
N LYS A 257 -35.09 14.74 12.66
CA LYS A 257 -36.28 14.32 11.91
C LYS A 257 -37.46 15.22 12.26
N LYS A 258 -38.01 15.89 11.24
CA LYS A 258 -39.19 16.76 11.35
C LYS A 258 -40.52 16.04 11.13
#